data_AF-A0A9Q0WT26-F1
#
_entry.id   AF-A0A9Q0WT26-F1
#
_cell.length_a   1.000
_cell.length_b   1.000
_cell.length_c   1.000
_cell.angle_alpha   90.00
_cell.angle_beta   90.00
_cell.angle_gamma   90.00
#
_symmetry.space_group_name_H-M   'P 1'
#
loop_
_entity.id
_entity.type
_entity.pdbx_description
1 polymer ?
#
loop_
_entity_poly.entity_id
_entity_poly.type
_entity_poly.pdbx_seq_one_letter_code
_entity_poly.pdbx_strand_id
1 'polypeptide(L)'
;MPKAKLLPQKDLAALCFRDLKKRKMADYNVVCYNDQMRLKTAVELLNATKDIEKQVEKVSSPLLILHGAADKVTDPLVSQFLYQKASSKDKTLKLYEGAYHSILEGEPDTKIFAIFDDIIAWLDSRCSAE
;
A
#
# COMPACT_ATOMS: atom_id res chain seq x y z
N MET A 1 20.89 -11.87 -17.71
CA MET A 1 19.81 -11.52 -16.75
C MET A 1 18.67 -12.53 -16.93
N PRO A 2 18.16 -13.20 -15.89
CA PRO A 2 17.07 -14.18 -16.04
C PRO A 2 15.78 -13.44 -16.42
N LYS A 3 15.33 -13.66 -17.66
CA LYS A 3 14.14 -13.03 -18.27
C LYS A 3 12.90 -13.92 -18.19
N ALA A 4 13.04 -15.13 -17.67
CA ALA A 4 11.98 -16.12 -17.62
C ALA A 4 10.82 -15.63 -16.73
N LYS A 5 9.60 -15.71 -17.28
CA LYS A 5 8.34 -15.37 -16.63
C LYS A 5 7.79 -16.65 -15.99
N LEU A 6 8.27 -16.97 -14.79
CA LEU A 6 8.00 -18.27 -14.14
C LEU A 6 7.39 -18.13 -12.75
N LEU A 7 7.21 -16.89 -12.26
CA LEU A 7 6.61 -16.72 -10.95
C LEU A 7 5.10 -17.02 -11.03
N PRO A 8 4.57 -17.93 -10.20
CA PRO A 8 3.14 -18.21 -10.17
C PRO A 8 2.32 -16.95 -9.92
N GLN A 9 1.29 -16.74 -10.72
CA GLN A 9 0.40 -15.60 -10.59
C GLN A 9 -0.77 -15.98 -9.69
N LYS A 10 -1.08 -15.10 -8.73
CA LYS A 10 -2.35 -15.12 -8.00
C LYS A 10 -3.28 -14.10 -8.63
N ASP A 11 -4.59 -14.29 -8.48
CA ASP A 11 -5.56 -13.25 -8.78
C ASP A 11 -5.37 -12.09 -7.78
N LEU A 12 -4.60 -11.08 -8.19
CA LEU A 12 -4.35 -9.90 -7.38
C LEU A 12 -5.59 -9.02 -7.27
N ALA A 13 -6.47 -9.00 -8.27
CA ALA A 13 -7.68 -8.19 -8.22
C ALA A 13 -8.59 -8.63 -7.06
N ALA A 14 -8.72 -9.94 -6.84
CA ALA A 14 -9.46 -10.49 -5.71
C ALA A 14 -8.87 -10.13 -4.33
N LEU A 15 -7.55 -9.92 -4.26
CA LEU A 15 -6.84 -9.57 -3.03
C LEU A 15 -6.80 -8.05 -2.79
N CYS A 16 -6.76 -7.25 -3.85
CA CYS A 16 -6.61 -5.80 -3.75
C CYS A 16 -7.94 -5.07 -3.57
N PHE A 17 -8.97 -5.48 -4.31
CA PHE A 17 -10.25 -4.77 -4.39
C PHE A 17 -11.31 -5.51 -3.60
N ARG A 18 -11.82 -4.88 -2.53
CA ARG A 18 -12.94 -5.41 -1.75
C ARG A 18 -14.28 -5.23 -2.45
N ASP A 19 -14.51 -4.06 -3.05
CA ASP A 19 -15.72 -3.78 -3.82
C ASP A 19 -15.74 -4.57 -5.13
N LEU A 20 -16.82 -5.32 -5.36
CA LEU A 20 -16.95 -6.20 -6.52
C LEU A 20 -17.07 -5.45 -7.85
N LYS A 21 -17.70 -4.27 -7.86
CA LYS A 21 -17.80 -3.46 -9.09
C LYS A 21 -16.43 -2.94 -9.47
N LYS A 22 -15.67 -2.43 -8.50
CA LYS A 22 -14.32 -1.89 -8.72
C LYS A 22 -13.33 -3.00 -9.08
N ARG A 23 -13.45 -4.18 -8.47
CA ARG A 23 -12.69 -5.37 -8.86
C ARG A 23 -12.91 -5.72 -10.34
N LYS A 24 -14.16 -5.78 -10.80
CA LYS A 24 -14.47 -6.04 -12.21
C LYS A 24 -13.95 -4.93 -13.13
N MET A 25 -13.94 -3.68 -12.65
CA MET A 25 -13.38 -2.55 -13.41
C MET A 25 -11.86 -2.66 -13.58
N ALA A 26 -11.13 -3.25 -12.63
CA ALA A 26 -9.68 -3.38 -12.69
C ALA A 26 -9.20 -4.18 -13.92
N ASP A 27 -10.00 -5.16 -14.39
CA ASP A 27 -9.71 -5.97 -15.57
C ASP A 27 -9.66 -5.15 -16.88
N TYR A 28 -10.30 -3.97 -16.90
CA TYR A 28 -10.32 -3.08 -18.05
C TYR A 28 -9.09 -2.14 -18.11
N ASN A 29 -8.14 -2.25 -17.17
CA ASN A 29 -6.92 -1.47 -17.21
C ASN A 29 -6.00 -1.96 -18.35
N VAL A 30 -6.08 -1.30 -19.51
CA VAL A 30 -5.33 -1.66 -20.73
C VAL A 30 -3.81 -1.53 -20.60
N VAL A 31 -3.32 -0.77 -19.60
CA VAL A 31 -1.88 -0.65 -19.33
C VAL A 31 -1.39 -1.63 -18.26
N CYS A 32 -2.27 -2.48 -17.72
CA CYS A 32 -1.90 -3.49 -16.74
C CYS A 32 -1.02 -4.58 -17.38
N TYR A 33 0.03 -4.97 -16.67
CA TYR A 33 0.88 -6.08 -17.07
C TYR A 33 0.24 -7.41 -16.63
N ASN A 34 -0.27 -8.17 -17.60
CA ASN A 34 -1.04 -9.40 -17.35
C ASN A 34 -0.22 -10.70 -17.44
N ASP A 35 1.06 -10.61 -17.79
CA ASP A 35 1.96 -11.77 -17.86
C ASP A 35 2.49 -12.18 -16.49
N GLN A 36 3.03 -13.40 -16.38
CA GLN A 36 3.75 -13.81 -15.18
C GLN A 36 4.96 -12.88 -14.90
N MET A 37 5.20 -12.63 -13.60
CA MET A 37 6.34 -11.83 -13.17
C MET A 37 7.65 -12.54 -13.51
N ARG A 38 8.64 -11.77 -13.99
CA ARG A 38 9.98 -12.27 -14.28
C ARG A 38 10.72 -12.59 -12.99
N LEU A 39 11.50 -13.67 -12.98
CA LEU A 39 12.27 -14.07 -11.80
C LEU A 39 13.20 -12.96 -11.27
N LYS A 40 13.85 -12.20 -12.17
CA LYS A 40 14.68 -11.07 -11.75
C LYS A 40 13.88 -9.99 -11.00
N THR A 41 12.66 -9.69 -11.42
CA THR A 41 11.80 -8.72 -10.73
C THR A 41 11.46 -9.20 -9.31
N ALA A 42 11.14 -10.48 -9.14
CA ALA A 42 10.88 -11.04 -7.81
C ALA A 42 12.11 -10.92 -6.88
N VAL A 43 13.31 -11.22 -7.40
CA VAL A 43 14.56 -11.09 -6.65
C VAL A 43 14.83 -9.63 -6.28
N GLU A 44 14.63 -8.69 -7.21
CA GLU A 44 14.85 -7.27 -6.92
C GLU A 44 13.82 -6.69 -5.94
N LEU A 45 12.56 -7.13 -5.97
CA LEU A 45 11.58 -6.75 -4.96
C LEU A 45 12.02 -7.21 -3.56
N LEU A 46 12.57 -8.42 -3.43
CA LEU A 46 13.09 -8.94 -2.17
C LEU A 46 14.32 -8.13 -1.70
N ASN A 47 15.24 -7.82 -2.61
CA ASN A 47 16.42 -7.01 -2.27
C ASN A 47 16.01 -5.60 -1.84
N ALA A 48 15.13 -4.95 -2.60
CA ALA A 48 14.62 -3.62 -2.27
C ALA A 48 13.92 -3.60 -0.91
N THR A 49 13.09 -4.61 -0.61
CA THR A 49 12.41 -4.72 0.70
C THR A 49 13.42 -4.82 1.84
N LYS A 50 14.45 -5.68 1.72
CA LYS A 50 15.51 -5.80 2.73
C LYS A 50 16.30 -4.52 2.91
N ASP A 51 16.56 -3.80 1.82
CA ASP A 51 17.33 -2.56 1.87
C ASP A 51 16.52 -1.40 2.44
N ILE A 52 15.21 -1.36 2.21
CA ILE A 52 14.28 -0.43 2.87
C ILE A 52 14.19 -0.75 4.37
N GLU A 53 14.02 -2.01 4.73
CA GLU A 53 13.90 -2.46 6.13
C GLU A 53 15.09 -2.01 6.98
N LYS A 54 16.32 -2.11 6.47
CA LYS A 54 17.54 -1.63 7.16
C LYS A 54 17.59 -0.11 7.38
N GLN A 55 16.74 0.64 6.71
CA GLN A 55 16.82 2.10 6.64
C GLN A 55 15.58 2.81 7.18
N VAL A 56 14.56 2.08 7.64
CA VAL A 56 13.32 2.68 8.14
C VAL A 56 13.55 3.68 9.27
N GLU A 57 14.58 3.48 10.09
CA GLU A 57 14.94 4.40 11.18
C GLU A 57 15.39 5.77 10.67
N LYS A 58 15.86 5.87 9.42
CA LYS A 58 16.26 7.14 8.79
C LYS A 58 15.07 8.02 8.41
N VAL A 59 13.84 7.49 8.41
CA VAL A 59 12.63 8.26 8.09
C VAL A 59 12.33 9.22 9.25
N SER A 60 12.62 10.51 9.05
CA SER A 60 12.51 11.56 10.09
C SER A 60 11.49 12.65 9.79
N SER A 61 11.02 12.77 8.54
CA SER A 61 9.98 13.72 8.15
C SER A 61 8.61 13.41 8.78
N PRO A 62 7.70 14.40 8.91
CA PRO A 62 6.30 14.14 9.23
C PRO A 62 5.72 13.02 8.35
N LEU A 63 5.05 12.05 8.97
CA LEU A 63 4.69 10.79 8.31
C LEU A 63 3.24 10.38 8.61
N LEU A 64 2.43 10.29 7.57
CA LEU A 64 1.11 9.63 7.61
C LEU A 64 1.21 8.23 7.01
N ILE A 65 0.82 7.21 7.78
CA ILE A 65 0.77 5.81 7.34
C ILE A 65 -0.68 5.35 7.36
N LEU A 66 -1.18 4.93 6.20
CA LEU A 66 -2.55 4.46 6.00
C LEU A 66 -2.50 3.04 5.45
N HIS A 67 -3.25 2.12 6.05
CA HIS A 67 -3.19 0.71 5.64
C HIS A 67 -4.52 0.00 5.88
N GLY A 68 -4.91 -0.94 5.01
CA GLY A 68 -6.10 -1.77 5.21
C GLY A 68 -5.85 -2.94 6.14
N ALA A 69 -6.58 -3.06 7.25
CA ALA A 69 -6.30 -4.08 8.28
C ALA A 69 -6.48 -5.53 7.79
N ALA A 70 -7.19 -5.75 6.68
CA ALA A 70 -7.41 -7.05 6.06
C ALA A 70 -6.59 -7.24 4.75
N ASP A 71 -5.57 -6.41 4.53
CA ASP A 71 -4.67 -6.54 3.38
C ASP A 71 -3.92 -7.89 3.41
N LYS A 72 -3.96 -8.58 2.26
CA LYS A 72 -3.30 -9.89 2.02
C LYS A 72 -2.17 -9.81 1.01
N VAL A 73 -1.93 -8.63 0.45
CA VAL A 73 -0.86 -8.32 -0.50
C VAL A 73 0.33 -7.75 0.25
N THR A 74 0.10 -6.77 1.12
CA THR A 74 1.09 -6.26 2.06
C THR A 74 0.60 -6.45 3.50
N ASP A 75 1.42 -7.06 4.35
CA ASP A 75 1.03 -7.36 5.74
C ASP A 75 0.95 -6.05 6.56
N PRO A 76 -0.18 -5.71 7.21
CA PRO A 76 -0.31 -4.50 8.03
C PRO A 76 0.73 -4.38 9.16
N LEU A 77 1.33 -5.49 9.60
CA LEU A 77 2.43 -5.49 10.56
C LEU A 77 3.66 -4.73 10.03
N VAL A 78 3.88 -4.65 8.73
CA VAL A 78 5.01 -3.89 8.16
C VAL A 78 4.81 -2.37 8.31
N SER A 79 3.56 -1.90 8.22
CA SER A 79 3.23 -0.49 8.50
C SER A 79 3.36 -0.18 9.99
N GLN A 80 3.02 -1.13 10.87
CA GLN A 80 3.27 -1.00 12.31
C GLN A 80 4.77 -0.98 12.61
N PHE A 81 5.57 -1.83 11.95
CA PHE A 81 7.02 -1.82 12.05
C PHE A 81 7.62 -0.47 11.62
N LEU A 82 7.21 0.06 10.46
CA LEU A 82 7.61 1.39 10.01
C LEU A 82 7.24 2.48 11.04
N TYR A 83 6.01 2.46 11.54
CA TYR A 83 5.55 3.40 12.56
C TYR A 83 6.43 3.34 13.82
N GLN A 84 6.75 2.15 14.30
CA GLN A 84 7.55 1.98 15.51
C GLN A 84 9.01 2.43 15.30
N LYS A 85 9.61 2.09 14.16
CA LYS A 85 11.04 2.27 13.90
C LYS A 85 11.42 3.62 13.32
N ALA A 86 10.55 4.29 12.58
CA ALA A 86 10.86 5.60 12.00
C ALA A 86 11.28 6.61 13.09
N SER A 87 12.34 7.37 12.85
CA SER A 87 12.80 8.43 13.76
C SER A 87 11.89 9.65 13.81
N SER A 88 10.92 9.73 12.89
CA SER A 88 9.94 10.82 12.82
C SER A 88 9.23 11.03 14.16
N LYS A 89 9.19 12.30 14.59
CA LYS A 89 8.50 12.73 15.82
C LYS A 89 7.02 13.01 15.59
N ASP A 90 6.67 13.39 14.38
CA ASP A 90 5.31 13.62 13.95
C ASP A 90 4.90 12.49 13.00
N LYS A 91 4.33 11.42 13.57
CA LYS A 91 3.91 10.26 12.81
C LYS A 91 2.55 9.75 13.27
N THR A 92 1.72 9.39 12.30
CA THR A 92 0.38 8.88 12.51
C THR A 92 0.22 7.58 11.72
N LEU A 93 -0.32 6.53 12.37
CA LEU A 93 -0.72 5.29 11.71
C LEU A 93 -2.22 5.10 11.86
N LYS A 94 -2.91 4.86 10.74
CA LYS A 94 -4.33 4.50 10.72
C LYS A 94 -4.53 3.18 9.98
N LEU A 95 -5.06 2.19 10.70
CA LEU A 95 -5.47 0.90 10.14
C LEU A 95 -6.98 0.91 9.91
N TYR A 96 -7.42 0.69 8.67
CA TYR A 96 -8.83 0.69 8.31
C TYR A 96 -9.41 -0.72 8.41
N GLU A 97 -10.29 -0.93 9.40
CA GLU A 97 -10.82 -2.25 9.70
C GLU A 97 -11.54 -2.90 8.50
N GLY A 98 -11.22 -4.17 8.28
CA GLY A 98 -11.68 -4.96 7.14
C GLY A 98 -11.30 -4.42 5.76
N ALA A 99 -10.56 -3.31 5.63
CA ALA A 99 -10.16 -2.79 4.32
C ALA A 99 -9.01 -3.60 3.72
N TYR A 100 -9.01 -3.72 2.40
CA TYR A 100 -8.03 -4.51 1.62
C TYR A 100 -6.85 -3.61 1.20
N HIS A 101 -6.04 -4.08 0.24
CA HIS A 101 -4.84 -3.39 -0.25
C HIS A 101 -5.13 -2.01 -0.86
N SER A 102 -6.11 -1.92 -1.77
CA SER A 102 -6.39 -0.72 -2.55
C SER A 102 -7.30 0.24 -1.79
N ILE A 103 -6.86 0.78 -0.65
CA ILE A 103 -7.73 1.58 0.24
C ILE A 103 -8.33 2.84 -0.40
N LEU A 104 -7.68 3.40 -1.43
CA LEU A 104 -8.12 4.64 -2.11
C LEU A 104 -9.06 4.42 -3.30
N GLU A 105 -9.24 3.17 -3.73
CA GLU A 105 -9.91 2.87 -5.01
C GLU A 105 -10.61 1.51 -5.04
N GLY A 106 -10.36 0.63 -4.09
CA GLY A 106 -10.87 -0.74 -4.03
C GLY A 106 -11.86 -1.02 -2.92
N GLU A 107 -12.15 -0.04 -2.07
CA GLU A 107 -13.18 -0.12 -1.01
C GLU A 107 -14.51 0.51 -1.46
N PRO A 108 -15.62 0.32 -0.73
CA PRO A 108 -16.84 1.10 -0.94
C PRO A 108 -16.58 2.61 -0.87
N ASP A 109 -17.28 3.40 -1.68
CA ASP A 109 -17.05 4.86 -1.82
C ASP A 109 -17.08 5.59 -0.47
N THR A 110 -17.99 5.22 0.42
CA THR A 110 -18.09 5.82 1.76
C THR A 110 -16.79 5.67 2.57
N LYS A 111 -16.10 4.53 2.45
CA LYS A 111 -14.82 4.32 3.13
C LYS A 111 -13.70 5.07 2.44
N ILE A 112 -13.67 5.08 1.11
CA ILE A 112 -12.68 5.84 0.33
C ILE A 112 -12.75 7.32 0.67
N PHE A 113 -13.94 7.91 0.68
CA PHE A 113 -14.11 9.32 1.02
C PHE A 113 -13.67 9.62 2.46
N ALA A 114 -14.00 8.75 3.42
CA ALA A 114 -13.49 8.90 4.78
C ALA A 114 -11.94 8.87 4.84
N ILE A 115 -11.30 8.00 4.04
CA ILE A 115 -9.83 7.95 3.95
C ILE A 115 -9.27 9.23 3.32
N PHE A 116 -9.93 9.77 2.29
CA PHE A 116 -9.54 11.06 1.71
C PHE A 116 -9.70 12.21 2.70
N ASP A 117 -10.79 12.24 3.47
CA ASP A 117 -11.00 13.24 4.52
C ASP A 117 -9.89 13.17 5.57
N ASP A 118 -9.44 11.97 5.96
CA ASP A 118 -8.30 11.79 6.87
C ASP A 118 -6.99 12.34 6.28
N ILE A 119 -6.73 12.10 5.00
CA ILE A 119 -5.55 12.62 4.30
C ILE A 119 -5.58 14.15 4.28
N ILE A 120 -6.71 14.73 3.86
CA ILE A 120 -6.89 16.18 3.75
C ILE A 120 -6.74 16.83 5.13
N ALA A 121 -7.44 16.31 6.15
CA ALA A 121 -7.34 16.84 7.50
C ALA A 121 -5.92 16.78 8.07
N TRP A 122 -5.17 15.70 7.79
CA TRP A 122 -3.79 15.58 8.23
C TRP A 122 -2.84 16.59 7.54
N LEU A 123 -3.08 16.87 6.25
CA LEU A 123 -2.34 17.88 5.50
C LEU A 123 -2.69 19.29 5.98
N ASP A 124 -3.97 19.62 6.10
CA ASP A 124 -4.45 20.94 6.52
C ASP A 124 -3.90 21.32 7.90
N SER A 125 -3.84 20.36 8.84
CA SER A 125 -3.28 20.61 10.18
C SER A 125 -1.76 20.88 10.19
N ARG A 126 -1.07 20.72 9.06
CA ARG A 126 0.38 20.93 8.90
C ARG A 126 0.74 21.99 7.86
N CYS A 127 -0.24 22.43 7.08
CA CYS A 127 -0.11 23.48 6.09
C CYS A 127 -0.74 24.80 6.53
N SER A 128 -1.43 24.82 7.68
CA SER A 128 -1.94 26.04 8.29
C SER A 128 -0.78 26.99 8.59
N ALA A 129 -0.74 28.14 7.89
CA ALA A 129 0.19 29.21 8.20
C ALA A 129 -0.19 29.85 9.54
N GLU A 130 0.78 29.97 10.45
CA GLU A 130 0.78 31.07 11.44
C GLU A 130 1.23 32.36 10.74
#